data_AF-A0A257MPK8-F1
#
_entry.id   AF-A0A257MPK8-F1
#
_cell.length_a   1.000
_cell.length_b   1.000
_cell.length_c   1.000
_cell.angle_alpha   90.00
_cell.angle_beta   90.00
_cell.angle_gamma   90.00
#
_symmetry.space_group_name_H-M   'P 1'
#
loop_
_entity.id
_entity.type
_entity.pdbx_description
1 polymer ?
#
loop_
_entity_poly.entity_id
_entity_poly.type
_entity_poly.pdbx_seq_one_letter_code
_entity_poly.pdbx_strand_id
1 'polypeptide(L)'
;MSEHLCKAIIFRDLEDVYGPCGCGMNLATLPILLPRDWVTLERPAQAEQDDFGKGFDFRRTSGFTCNQVFEHEMGREEYLANFSCCSECAEKAVACGYAVWSEKSYPRSLR
;
A
#
# COMPACT_ATOMS: atom_id res chain seq x y z
N MET A 1 -17.30 10.42 12.95
CA MET A 1 -15.99 10.00 12.42
C MET A 1 -16.29 8.92 11.43
N SER A 2 -16.04 9.19 10.14
CA SER A 2 -16.40 8.28 9.06
C SER A 2 -15.64 6.98 9.24
N GLU A 3 -16.32 5.89 9.58
CA GLU A 3 -15.75 4.55 9.53
C GLU A 3 -15.36 4.29 8.08
N HIS A 4 -14.07 4.40 7.77
CA HIS A 4 -13.55 3.89 6.50
C HIS A 4 -13.80 2.38 6.51
N LEU A 5 -14.84 1.94 5.81
CA LEU A 5 -15.28 0.54 5.76
C LEU A 5 -14.13 -0.41 5.39
N CYS A 6 -13.21 0.04 4.51
CA CYS A 6 -12.02 -0.73 4.13
C CYS A 6 -10.75 0.12 4.29
N LYS A 7 -9.83 -0.37 5.15
CA LYS A 7 -8.55 0.27 5.46
C LYS A 7 -7.42 -0.38 4.65
N ALA A 8 -6.41 0.38 4.27
CA ALA A 8 -5.20 -0.20 3.69
C ALA A 8 -4.50 -1.11 4.70
N ILE A 9 -3.86 -2.17 4.21
CA ILE A 9 -3.13 -3.12 5.04
C ILE A 9 -1.63 -2.91 4.80
N ILE A 10 -0.88 -2.72 5.87
CA ILE A 10 0.57 -2.53 5.84
C ILE A 10 1.23 -3.75 6.46
N PHE A 11 2.21 -4.30 5.77
CA PHE A 11 2.95 -5.46 6.25
C PHE A 11 4.30 -5.05 6.81
N ARG A 12 4.73 -5.74 7.87
CA ARG A 12 6.01 -5.46 8.56
C ARG A 12 7.21 -6.12 7.90
N ASP A 13 6.97 -7.04 6.97
CA ASP A 13 8.04 -7.66 6.19
C ASP A 13 8.65 -6.59 5.28
N LEU A 14 9.93 -6.29 5.46
CA LEU A 14 10.63 -5.39 4.56
C LEU A 14 10.78 -6.05 3.19
N GLU A 15 10.57 -5.24 2.16
CA GLU A 15 10.88 -5.61 0.79
C GLU A 15 12.11 -4.85 0.30
N ASP A 16 12.92 -5.52 -0.51
CA ASP A 16 14.05 -4.89 -1.22
C ASP A 16 13.51 -3.97 -2.32
N VAL A 17 12.92 -2.84 -1.94
CA VAL A 17 12.30 -1.90 -2.88
C VAL A 17 13.33 -0.89 -3.34
N TYR A 18 13.44 -0.72 -4.66
CA TYR A 18 14.27 0.31 -5.26
C TYR A 18 13.35 1.42 -5.74
N GLY A 19 12.90 2.33 -4.87
CA GLY A 19 12.11 3.48 -5.32
C GLY A 19 11.54 4.36 -4.21
N PRO A 20 11.21 5.63 -4.52
CA PRO A 20 10.73 6.58 -3.54
C PRO A 20 9.29 6.27 -3.14
N CYS A 21 9.00 6.43 -1.84
CA CYS A 21 7.64 6.53 -1.34
C CYS A 21 6.90 7.69 -2.03
N GLY A 22 5.55 7.66 -2.03
CA GLY A 22 4.74 8.72 -2.62
C GLY A 22 5.01 10.11 -2.03
N CYS A 23 5.46 10.18 -0.76
CA CYS A 23 5.90 11.43 -0.14
C CYS A 23 7.22 12.00 -0.68
N GLY A 24 7.99 11.23 -1.47
CA GLY A 24 9.28 11.63 -2.03
C GLY A 24 10.46 11.67 -1.04
N MET A 25 10.22 11.46 0.26
CA MET A 25 11.23 11.68 1.31
C MET A 25 12.11 10.47 1.60
N ASN A 26 11.55 9.26 1.51
CA ASN A 26 12.17 8.02 1.96
C ASN A 26 11.94 6.88 0.96
N LEU A 27 12.75 5.82 1.04
CA LEU A 27 12.55 4.61 0.26
C LEU A 27 11.28 3.87 0.71
N ALA A 28 10.55 3.33 -0.27
CA ALA A 28 9.30 2.62 -0.03
C ALA A 28 9.55 1.17 0.42
N THR A 29 9.99 0.92 1.64
CA THR A 29 10.44 -0.42 2.08
C THR A 29 9.35 -1.36 2.59
N LEU A 30 8.14 -0.86 2.86
CA LEU A 30 7.03 -1.64 3.41
C LEU A 30 5.98 -1.94 2.33
N PRO A 31 5.67 -3.20 2.04
CA PRO A 31 4.58 -3.54 1.12
C PRO A 31 3.23 -3.21 1.75
N ILE A 32 2.32 -2.72 0.91
CA ILE A 32 0.97 -2.35 1.31
C ILE A 32 -0.05 -2.95 0.33
N LEU A 33 -1.24 -3.23 0.86
CA LEU A 33 -2.43 -3.55 0.10
C LEU A 33 -3.40 -2.37 0.19
N LEU A 34 -3.84 -1.87 -0.97
CA LEU A 34 -4.84 -0.81 -1.05
C LEU A 34 -6.22 -1.44 -1.29
N PRO A 35 -7.29 -1.03 -0.61
CA PRO A 35 -8.63 -1.48 -0.95
C PRO A 35 -8.94 -1.12 -2.41
N ARG A 36 -9.57 -2.05 -3.16
CA ARG A 36 -9.96 -1.81 -4.56
C ARG A 36 -10.80 -0.55 -4.72
N ASP A 37 -11.70 -0.33 -3.77
CA ASP A 37 -12.62 0.82 -3.72
C ASP A 37 -11.89 2.18 -3.73
N TRP A 38 -10.67 2.25 -3.19
CA TRP A 38 -9.90 3.50 -3.23
C TRP A 38 -9.54 3.89 -4.66
N VAL A 39 -9.39 2.91 -5.56
CA VAL A 39 -9.00 3.15 -6.96
C VAL A 39 -10.23 3.26 -7.87
N THR A 40 -11.29 2.48 -7.61
CA THR A 40 -12.48 2.43 -8.46
C THR A 40 -13.53 3.47 -8.11
N LEU A 41 -13.65 3.87 -6.84
CA LEU A 41 -14.65 4.82 -6.35
C LEU A 41 -14.00 6.16 -6.00
N GLU A 42 -13.32 6.22 -4.87
CA GLU A 42 -12.68 7.43 -4.37
C GLU A 42 -11.66 7.10 -3.27
N ARG A 43 -10.49 7.75 -3.31
CA ARG A 43 -9.48 7.64 -2.26
C ARG A 43 -9.90 8.45 -1.04
N PRO A 44 -9.67 7.97 0.19
CA PRO A 44 -9.86 8.80 1.38
C PRO A 44 -9.06 10.09 1.26
N ALA A 45 -9.70 11.24 1.50
CA ALA A 45 -9.08 12.56 1.33
C ALA A 45 -7.75 12.70 2.08
N GLN A 46 -7.65 12.11 3.27
CA GLN A 46 -6.41 12.13 4.05
C GLN A 46 -5.28 11.31 3.38
N ALA A 47 -5.60 10.13 2.85
CA ALA A 47 -4.63 9.29 2.13
C ALA A 47 -4.19 9.94 0.81
N GLU A 48 -5.05 10.76 0.20
CA GLU A 48 -4.74 11.55 -0.99
C GLU A 48 -3.79 12.72 -0.68
N GLN A 49 -4.04 13.46 0.40
CA GLN A 49 -3.16 14.55 0.87
C GLN A 49 -1.79 14.07 1.34
N ASP A 50 -1.73 12.86 1.89
CA ASP A 50 -0.50 12.25 2.39
C ASP A 50 0.31 11.53 1.29
N ASP A 51 -0.18 11.54 0.04
CA ASP A 51 0.36 10.78 -1.09
C ASP A 51 0.62 9.29 -0.78
N PHE A 52 -0.20 8.73 0.12
CA PHE A 52 -0.01 7.38 0.65
C PHE A 52 -0.22 6.33 -0.44
N GLY A 53 0.76 5.45 -0.67
CA GLY A 53 0.65 4.40 -1.69
C GLY A 53 0.70 4.91 -3.14
N LYS A 54 1.19 6.13 -3.38
CA LYS A 54 1.49 6.66 -4.73
C LYS A 54 2.97 6.54 -5.12
N GLY A 55 3.77 5.86 -4.30
CA GLY A 55 5.20 5.69 -4.54
C GLY A 55 5.51 4.83 -5.78
N PHE A 56 6.72 4.97 -6.31
CA PHE A 56 7.20 4.18 -7.42
C PHE A 56 8.04 3.02 -6.90
N ASP A 57 7.73 1.79 -7.32
CA ASP A 57 8.57 0.61 -7.08
C ASP A 57 9.33 0.26 -8.37
N PHE A 58 10.60 0.66 -8.48
CA PHE A 58 11.38 0.43 -9.70
C PHE A 58 11.78 -1.03 -9.91
N ARG A 59 11.62 -1.95 -8.94
CA ARG A 59 11.71 -3.39 -9.23
C ARG A 59 10.71 -3.82 -10.28
N ARG A 60 9.56 -3.14 -10.32
CA ARG A 60 8.42 -3.49 -11.18
C ARG A 60 8.48 -2.73 -12.52
N THR A 61 9.32 -1.71 -12.61
CA THR A 61 9.51 -0.89 -13.83
C THR A 61 10.77 -1.28 -14.62
N SER A 62 11.82 -1.78 -13.97
CA SER A 62 13.09 -2.11 -14.65
C SER A 62 13.22 -3.60 -14.98
N GLY A 63 12.89 -3.93 -16.23
CA GLY A 63 13.61 -4.98 -16.98
C GLY A 63 12.81 -6.22 -17.36
N PHE A 64 11.97 -6.78 -16.50
CA PHE A 64 11.20 -7.99 -16.83
C PHE A 64 9.87 -8.00 -16.06
N THR A 65 8.76 -8.00 -16.80
CA THR A 65 7.40 -8.43 -16.37
C THR A 65 6.63 -7.60 -15.32
N CYS A 66 5.43 -7.16 -15.75
CA CYS A 66 4.20 -7.01 -14.97
C CYS A 66 4.02 -5.76 -14.07
N ASN A 67 3.61 -4.65 -14.69
CA ASN A 67 2.72 -3.62 -14.08
C ASN A 67 1.32 -4.17 -13.77
N GLN A 68 1.19 -5.42 -13.32
CA GLN A 68 -0.11 -5.98 -12.97
C GLN A 68 -0.34 -5.67 -11.51
N VAL A 69 -1.18 -4.69 -11.22
CA VAL A 69 -1.79 -4.61 -9.90
C VAL A 69 -2.50 -5.94 -9.67
N PHE A 70 -2.08 -6.72 -8.66
CA PHE A 70 -2.72 -7.99 -8.35
C PHE A 70 -3.95 -7.74 -7.49
N GLU A 71 -5.08 -8.28 -7.90
CA GLU A 71 -6.30 -8.32 -7.08
C GLU A 71 -6.19 -9.49 -6.09
N HIS A 72 -6.46 -9.23 -4.82
CA HIS A 72 -6.39 -10.20 -3.73
C HIS A 72 -7.58 -10.04 -2.79
N GLU A 73 -8.38 -11.09 -2.64
CA GLU A 73 -9.53 -11.09 -1.72
C GLU A 73 -9.08 -11.53 -0.32
N MET A 74 -9.41 -10.71 0.70
CA MET A 74 -9.24 -11.03 2.11
C MET A 74 -10.53 -10.77 2.86
N GLY A 75 -11.16 -11.83 3.38
CA GLY A 75 -12.34 -11.69 4.24
C GLY A 75 -13.52 -10.98 3.55
N ARG A 76 -13.71 -11.24 2.25
CA ARG A 76 -14.72 -10.64 1.34
C ARG A 76 -14.38 -9.25 0.79
N GLU A 77 -13.28 -8.66 1.22
CA GLU A 77 -12.81 -7.37 0.71
C GLU A 77 -11.72 -7.59 -0.34
N GLU A 78 -11.82 -6.88 -1.46
CA GLU A 78 -10.83 -6.94 -2.53
C GLU A 78 -9.75 -5.88 -2.33
N TYR A 79 -8.50 -6.32 -2.42
CA TYR A 79 -7.33 -5.49 -2.29
C TYR A 79 -6.48 -5.52 -3.55
N LEU A 80 -5.77 -4.43 -3.76
CA LEU A 80 -4.80 -4.23 -4.80
C LEU A 80 -3.41 -4.29 -4.19
N ALA A 81 -2.59 -5.22 -4.67
CA ALA A 81 -1.20 -5.37 -4.25
C ALA A 81 -0.24 -4.59 -5.15
N ASN A 82 1.05 -4.68 -4.82
CA ASN A 82 2.17 -4.08 -5.55
C ASN A 82 2.42 -2.59 -5.27
N PHE A 83 1.94 -2.14 -4.12
CA PHE A 83 2.25 -0.83 -3.59
C PHE A 83 3.21 -0.98 -2.42
N SER A 84 4.02 0.04 -2.20
CA SER A 84 4.89 0.11 -1.04
C SER A 84 5.00 1.54 -0.50
N CYS A 85 5.41 1.64 0.77
CA CYS A 85 5.43 2.88 1.52
C CYS A 85 6.66 2.91 2.45
N CYS A 86 7.09 4.12 2.84
CA CYS A 86 8.11 4.26 3.88
C CYS A 86 7.48 4.12 5.28
N SER A 87 8.31 3.83 6.28
CA SER A 87 7.85 3.63 7.67
C SER A 87 7.13 4.85 8.25
N GLU A 88 7.61 6.07 7.98
CA GLU A 88 6.97 7.29 8.48
C GLU A 88 5.55 7.49 7.94
N CYS A 89 5.36 7.28 6.63
CA CYS A 89 4.03 7.37 6.02
C CYS A 89 3.12 6.22 6.49
N ALA A 90 3.67 5.03 6.73
CA ALA A 90 2.93 3.91 7.28
C ALA A 90 2.42 4.18 8.71
N GLU A 91 3.28 4.72 9.58
CA GLU A 91 2.92 5.11 10.94
C GLU A 91 1.87 6.22 10.94
N LYS A 92 2.06 7.24 10.09
CA LYS A 92 1.08 8.31 9.89
C LYS A 92 -0.27 7.76 9.44
N ALA A 93 -0.28 6.85 8.47
CA ALA A 93 -1.50 6.26 7.93
C ALA A 93 -2.31 5.49 8.97
N VAL A 94 -1.62 4.76 9.84
CA VAL A 94 -2.24 4.03 10.96
C VAL A 94 -2.77 5.01 12.02
N ALA A 95 -2.00 6.05 12.36
CA ALA A 95 -2.40 7.07 13.32
C ALA A 95 -3.63 7.87 12.83
N CYS A 96 -3.72 8.16 11.54
CA CYS A 96 -4.86 8.81 10.90
C CYS A 96 -6.06 7.88 10.65
N GLY A 97 -5.90 6.57 10.87
CA GLY A 97 -7.00 5.60 10.87
C GLY A 97 -7.42 5.04 9.51
N TYR A 98 -6.73 5.40 8.42
CA TYR A 98 -7.02 4.89 7.06
C TYR A 98 -6.18 3.66 6.68
N ALA A 99 -5.24 3.24 7.53
CA ALA A 99 -4.50 2.00 7.38
C ALA A 99 -4.40 1.20 8.69
N VAL A 100 -4.04 -0.08 8.59
CA VAL A 100 -3.78 -0.97 9.72
C VAL A 100 -2.52 -1.80 9.47
N TRP A 101 -1.84 -2.18 10.54
CA TRP A 101 -0.78 -3.18 10.49
C TRP A 101 -1.36 -4.58 10.35
N SER A 102 -0.84 -5.35 9.40
CA SER A 102 -1.12 -6.77 9.31
C SER A 102 -0.49 -7.52 10.49
N GLU A 103 -1.23 -8.46 11.06
CA GLU A 103 -0.69 -9.46 11.99
C GLU A 103 0.02 -10.62 11.26
N LYS A 104 -0.19 -10.73 9.95
CA LYS A 104 0.37 -11.76 9.09
C LYS A 104 1.49 -11.20 8.22
N SER A 105 2.42 -12.07 7.83
CA SER A 105 3.42 -11.77 6.81
C SER A 105 2.80 -11.51 5.44
N TYR A 106 3.50 -10.72 4.62
CA TYR A 106 3.10 -10.39 3.25
C TYR A 106 3.06 -11.67 2.40
N PRO A 107 1.93 -12.00 1.76
CA PRO A 107 1.76 -13.25 1.04
C PRO A 107 2.82 -13.45 -0.05
N ARG A 108 3.47 -14.63 -0.07
CA ARG A 108 4.51 -14.94 -1.06
C ARG A 108 4.02 -14.88 -2.51
N SER A 109 2.74 -15.10 -2.75
CA SER A 109 2.11 -15.01 -4.07
C SER A 109 1.98 -13.57 -4.58
N LEU A 110 2.15 -12.57 -3.71
CA LEU A 110 2.05 -11.15 -4.02
C LEU A 110 3.42 -10.44 -3.97
N ARG A 111 4.49 -11.18 -3.68
CA ARG A 111 5.88 -10.72 -3.69
C ARG A 111 6.44 -10.69 -5.09
#